data_AF-A0A653HRM7-F1
#
_entry.id   AF-A0A653HRM7-F1
#
_cell.length_a   1.000
_cell.length_b   1.000
_cell.length_c   1.000
_cell.angle_alpha   90.00
_cell.angle_beta   90.00
_cell.angle_gamma   90.00
#
_symmetry.space_group_name_H-M   'P 1'
#
loop_
_entity.id
_entity.type
_entity.pdbx_description
1 polymer ?
#
loop_
_entity_poly.entity_id
_entity_poly.type
_entity_poly.pdbx_seq_one_letter_code
_entity_poly.pdbx_strand_id
1 'polypeptide(L)'
;TYEEVVELKKNLKSFRSLKFDNLNYHSDKCILARSLVHIYIYSYKKHIESLTDTNVQLVIKLIKRTVLNINNLICNITEQTLKCFLILKNLYNDVVKLNIQHLADYCVFSVLDGILNILDDAKHHSNGSTVWGLASFLSLVMSNFNRAFFFYKGLMSYKCMYTVPLFIDNEVLQNMSKEELHNLILKENDEFLPANFSRIEGYVKLHVSVFVVLNDTREVWAYIAEIVNSANRKRTYVYFCIIYAILAVSNYYCKLTYGNYFEHFLILLKVKLMPILIHELKKNPPPPSVERHIEYYIQKINVEYLNDNIKCSMPEDILIIPDEKLLYLQ
;
A
#
# COMPACT_ATOMS: atom_id res chain seq x y z
N THR A 1 1.63 27.13 -11.69
CA THR A 1 2.32 28.44 -11.67
C THR A 1 3.75 28.26 -11.19
N TYR A 2 4.63 29.27 -11.30
CA TYR A 2 6.01 29.17 -10.79
C TYR A 2 6.05 28.87 -9.28
N GLU A 3 5.16 29.49 -8.51
CA GLU A 3 5.03 29.28 -7.06
C GLU A 3 4.72 27.82 -6.71
N GLU A 4 3.79 27.19 -7.41
CA GLU A 4 3.44 25.77 -7.21
C GLU A 4 4.62 24.84 -7.50
N VAL A 5 5.47 25.17 -8.48
CA VAL A 5 6.67 24.38 -8.79
C VAL A 5 7.72 24.55 -7.69
N VAL A 6 7.87 25.75 -7.15
CA VAL A 6 8.78 26.03 -6.03
C VAL A 6 8.31 25.29 -4.76
N GLU A 7 7.01 25.31 -4.48
CA GLU A 7 6.40 24.59 -3.37
C GLU A 7 6.57 23.07 -3.51
N LEU A 8 6.25 22.51 -4.69
CA LEU A 8 6.45 21.09 -4.97
C LEU A 8 7.91 20.69 -4.78
N LYS A 9 8.86 21.49 -5.27
CA LYS A 9 10.30 21.24 -5.10
C LYS A 9 10.70 21.27 -3.62
N LYS A 10 10.16 22.21 -2.84
CA LYS A 10 10.37 22.28 -1.39
C LYS A 10 9.82 21.02 -0.70
N ASN A 11 8.59 20.65 -0.98
CA ASN A 11 7.93 19.49 -0.38
C ASN A 11 8.64 18.17 -0.72
N LEU A 12 9.06 17.99 -1.98
CA LEU A 12 9.83 16.81 -2.39
C LEU A 12 11.22 16.77 -1.73
N LYS A 13 11.88 17.92 -1.58
CA LYS A 13 13.17 18.00 -0.88
C LYS A 13 13.01 17.65 0.59
N SER A 14 11.98 18.20 1.25
CA SER A 14 11.66 17.90 2.65
C SER A 14 11.31 16.43 2.84
N PHE A 15 10.47 15.86 1.98
CA PHE A 15 10.14 14.44 2.03
C PHE A 15 11.37 13.54 1.87
N ARG A 16 12.27 13.86 0.92
CA ARG A 16 13.54 13.12 0.74
C ARG A 16 14.54 13.29 1.87
N SER A 17 14.43 14.38 2.64
CA SER A 17 15.25 14.58 3.83
C SER A 17 14.76 13.80 5.04
N LEU A 18 13.54 13.25 4.99
CA LEU A 18 13.08 12.32 6.01
C LEU A 18 13.99 11.09 5.99
N LYS A 19 14.55 10.75 7.14
CA LYS A 19 15.25 9.48 7.31
C LYS A 19 14.21 8.37 7.39
N PHE A 20 14.28 7.45 6.44
CA PHE A 20 13.47 6.24 6.45
C PHE A 20 14.30 5.09 6.99
N ASP A 21 13.76 4.36 7.96
CA ASP A 21 14.35 3.08 8.34
C ASP A 21 14.10 2.11 7.18
N ASN A 22 15.15 1.46 6.68
CA ASN A 22 15.10 0.45 5.61
C ASN A 22 15.16 0.95 4.15
N LEU A 23 16.27 1.62 3.77
CA LEU A 23 16.61 1.91 2.37
C LEU A 23 17.17 0.67 1.63
N ASN A 24 16.40 -0.41 1.55
CA ASN A 24 16.71 -1.51 0.64
C ASN A 24 16.18 -1.20 -0.77
N TYR A 25 16.55 -2.02 -1.76
CA TYR A 25 16.25 -1.83 -3.18
C TYR A 25 14.77 -1.52 -3.51
N HIS A 26 13.80 -2.03 -2.73
CA HIS A 26 12.37 -1.79 -2.97
C HIS A 26 11.89 -0.42 -2.48
N SER A 27 12.44 0.12 -1.39
CA SER A 27 12.01 1.41 -0.85
C SER A 27 12.43 2.57 -1.75
N ASP A 28 13.62 2.53 -2.35
CA ASP A 28 14.13 3.60 -3.23
C ASP A 28 13.28 3.75 -4.50
N LYS A 29 12.96 2.62 -5.14
CA LYS A 29 12.05 2.60 -6.30
C LYS A 29 10.68 3.19 -5.96
N CYS A 30 10.17 2.85 -4.78
CA CYS A 30 8.88 3.31 -4.32
C CYS A 30 8.90 4.80 -3.94
N ILE A 31 9.97 5.32 -3.33
CA ILE A 31 10.16 6.76 -3.06
C ILE A 31 10.21 7.55 -4.38
N LEU A 32 10.91 7.01 -5.38
CA LEU A 32 10.95 7.59 -6.73
C LEU A 32 9.57 7.56 -7.39
N ALA A 33 8.85 6.43 -7.32
CA ALA A 33 7.50 6.30 -7.85
C ALA A 33 6.52 7.28 -7.19
N ARG A 34 6.57 7.42 -5.85
CA ARG A 34 5.80 8.40 -5.08
C ARG A 34 6.11 9.82 -5.52
N SER A 35 7.40 10.17 -5.64
CA SER A 35 7.85 11.50 -6.07
C SER A 35 7.31 11.85 -7.45
N LEU A 36 7.38 10.91 -8.38
CA LEU A 36 6.92 11.10 -9.76
C LEU A 36 5.39 11.20 -9.85
N VAL A 37 4.63 10.43 -9.07
CA VAL A 37 3.18 10.58 -8.98
C VAL A 37 2.81 11.93 -8.35
N HIS A 38 3.54 12.38 -7.33
CA HIS A 38 3.32 13.70 -6.74
C HIS A 38 3.53 14.80 -7.77
N ILE A 39 4.60 14.73 -8.57
CA ILE A 39 4.83 15.62 -9.71
C ILE A 39 3.67 15.52 -10.71
N TYR A 40 3.25 14.30 -11.06
CA TYR A 40 2.18 14.07 -12.04
C TYR A 40 0.86 14.71 -11.62
N ILE A 41 0.48 14.59 -10.35
CA ILE A 41 -0.73 15.19 -9.78
C ILE A 41 -0.67 16.72 -9.87
N TYR A 42 0.43 17.32 -9.40
CA TYR A 42 0.57 18.77 -9.28
C TYR A 42 0.86 19.49 -10.61
N SER A 43 1.24 18.75 -11.65
CA SER A 43 1.53 19.31 -12.98
C SER A 43 0.54 18.81 -14.04
N TYR A 44 0.73 17.59 -14.54
CA TYR A 44 0.03 17.04 -15.68
C TYR A 44 -1.48 16.88 -15.45
N LYS A 45 -1.88 16.24 -14.33
CA LYS A 45 -3.31 16.06 -14.00
C LYS A 45 -4.01 17.42 -13.86
N LYS A 46 -3.45 18.31 -13.04
CA LYS A 46 -3.99 19.66 -12.81
C LYS A 46 -4.13 20.45 -14.12
N HIS A 47 -3.12 20.38 -14.98
CA HIS A 47 -3.17 21.03 -16.29
C HIS A 47 -4.30 20.47 -17.16
N ILE A 48 -4.37 19.15 -17.33
CA ILE A 48 -5.43 18.50 -18.13
C ILE A 48 -6.82 18.86 -17.62
N GLU A 49 -7.02 18.84 -16.29
CA GLU A 49 -8.30 19.19 -15.66
C GLU A 49 -8.67 20.66 -15.85
N SER A 50 -7.70 21.56 -16.05
CA SER A 50 -7.92 22.98 -16.30
C SER A 50 -8.25 23.34 -17.76
N LEU A 51 -8.01 22.43 -18.71
CA LEU A 51 -8.24 22.69 -20.14
C LEU A 51 -9.74 22.83 -20.43
N THR A 52 -10.14 23.87 -21.15
CA THR A 52 -11.55 24.11 -21.52
C THR A 52 -12.00 23.40 -22.80
N ASP A 53 -11.10 22.67 -23.47
CA ASP A 53 -11.40 21.91 -24.69
C ASP A 53 -12.56 20.92 -24.45
N THR A 54 -13.54 20.94 -25.35
CA THR A 54 -14.78 20.17 -25.19
C THR A 54 -14.52 18.66 -25.20
N ASN A 55 -13.61 18.17 -26.04
CA ASN A 55 -13.27 16.76 -26.11
C ASN A 55 -12.54 16.30 -24.85
N VAL A 56 -11.60 17.12 -24.34
CA VAL A 56 -10.92 16.85 -23.07
C VAL A 56 -11.91 16.79 -21.91
N GLN A 57 -12.83 17.74 -21.83
CA GLN A 57 -13.85 17.78 -20.77
C GLN A 57 -14.83 16.60 -20.85
N LEU A 58 -15.18 16.15 -22.06
CA LEU A 58 -15.96 14.92 -22.25
C LEU A 58 -15.20 13.68 -21.75
N VAL A 59 -13.91 13.56 -22.09
CA VAL A 59 -13.06 12.45 -21.61
C VAL A 59 -12.98 12.44 -20.08
N ILE A 60 -12.76 13.60 -19.45
CA ILE A 60 -12.72 13.70 -17.97
C ILE A 60 -14.04 13.22 -17.36
N LYS A 61 -15.19 13.62 -17.92
CA LYS A 61 -16.51 13.17 -17.46
C LYS A 61 -16.69 11.65 -17.63
N LEU A 62 -16.23 11.09 -18.75
CA LEU A 62 -16.29 9.65 -19.02
C LEU A 62 -15.40 8.85 -18.06
N ILE A 63 -14.21 9.35 -17.73
CA ILE A 63 -13.33 8.76 -16.72
C ILE A 63 -14.05 8.71 -15.36
N LYS A 64 -14.62 9.85 -14.91
CA LYS A 64 -15.35 9.91 -13.63
C LYS A 64 -16.52 8.92 -13.57
N ARG A 65 -17.29 8.83 -14.66
CA ARG A 65 -18.38 7.84 -14.79
C ARG A 65 -17.86 6.41 -14.77
N THR A 66 -16.72 6.16 -15.40
CA THR A 66 -16.09 4.83 -15.43
C THR A 66 -15.64 4.39 -14.04
N VAL A 67 -15.01 5.29 -13.28
CA VAL A 67 -14.67 5.02 -11.87
C VAL A 67 -15.90 4.68 -11.06
N LEU A 68 -16.99 5.46 -11.20
CA LEU A 68 -18.25 5.19 -10.49
C LEU A 68 -18.84 3.81 -10.88
N ASN A 69 -18.85 3.49 -12.17
CA ASN A 69 -19.36 2.22 -12.67
C ASN A 69 -18.55 1.03 -12.13
N ILE A 70 -17.22 1.14 -12.17
CA ILE A 70 -16.35 0.09 -11.62
C ILE A 70 -16.60 -0.05 -10.12
N ASN A 71 -16.68 1.05 -9.36
CA ASN A 71 -16.96 0.99 -7.92
C ASN A 71 -18.27 0.25 -7.60
N ASN A 72 -19.31 0.47 -8.41
CA ASN A 72 -20.61 -0.19 -8.22
C ASN A 72 -20.62 -1.68 -8.62
N LEU A 73 -19.70 -2.09 -9.50
CA LEU A 73 -19.65 -3.45 -10.05
C LEU A 73 -18.60 -4.34 -9.39
N ILE A 74 -17.54 -3.75 -8.86
CA ILE A 74 -16.36 -4.50 -8.43
C ILE A 74 -16.69 -5.39 -7.21
N CYS A 75 -16.43 -6.68 -7.36
CA CYS A 75 -16.60 -7.68 -6.32
C CYS A 75 -15.68 -8.88 -6.61
N ASN A 76 -15.57 -9.82 -5.67
CA ASN A 76 -14.76 -11.03 -5.84
C ASN A 76 -15.41 -12.07 -6.77
N ILE A 77 -15.82 -11.64 -7.97
CA ILE A 77 -16.37 -12.49 -9.02
C ILE A 77 -15.58 -12.20 -10.30
N THR A 78 -14.99 -13.24 -10.88
CA THR A 78 -14.14 -13.15 -12.07
C THR A 78 -14.86 -12.42 -13.23
N GLU A 79 -16.12 -12.76 -13.49
CA GLU A 79 -16.91 -12.13 -14.56
C GLU A 79 -17.07 -10.62 -14.35
N GLN A 80 -17.33 -10.18 -13.11
CA GLN A 80 -17.48 -8.76 -12.79
C GLN A 80 -16.14 -8.02 -12.88
N THR A 81 -15.05 -8.65 -12.42
CA THR A 81 -13.70 -8.13 -12.56
C THR A 81 -13.33 -7.93 -14.04
N LEU A 82 -13.64 -8.92 -14.89
CA LEU A 82 -13.41 -8.83 -16.33
C LEU A 82 -14.28 -7.75 -16.98
N LYS A 83 -15.56 -7.63 -16.58
CA LYS A 83 -16.44 -6.54 -17.03
C LYS A 83 -15.85 -5.16 -16.69
N CYS A 84 -15.42 -4.95 -15.45
CA CYS A 84 -14.75 -3.72 -15.04
C CYS A 84 -13.49 -3.42 -15.88
N PHE A 85 -12.68 -4.45 -16.15
CA PHE A 85 -11.48 -4.32 -16.99
C PHE A 85 -11.84 -3.95 -18.44
N LEU A 86 -12.86 -4.57 -19.03
CA LEU A 86 -13.32 -4.26 -20.38
C LEU A 86 -13.86 -2.83 -20.50
N ILE A 87 -14.57 -2.33 -19.48
CA ILE A 87 -15.03 -0.93 -19.44
C ILE A 87 -13.82 0.02 -19.53
N LEU A 88 -12.79 -0.19 -18.72
CA LEU A 88 -11.56 0.61 -18.79
C LEU A 88 -10.86 0.48 -20.13
N LYS A 89 -10.71 -0.74 -20.65
CA LYS A 89 -10.05 -1.00 -21.94
C LYS A 89 -10.74 -0.28 -23.10
N ASN A 90 -12.07 -0.29 -23.13
CA ASN A 90 -12.84 0.40 -24.15
C ASN A 90 -12.67 1.92 -24.04
N LEU A 91 -12.78 2.48 -22.82
CA LEU A 91 -12.51 3.89 -22.58
C LEU A 91 -11.10 4.28 -23.05
N TYR A 92 -10.08 3.50 -22.69
CA TYR A 92 -8.71 3.75 -23.08
C TYR A 92 -8.55 3.77 -24.60
N ASN A 93 -9.12 2.78 -25.30
CA ASN A 93 -9.06 2.70 -26.75
C ASN A 93 -9.73 3.92 -27.41
N ASP A 94 -10.84 4.40 -26.86
CA ASP A 94 -11.53 5.59 -27.37
C ASP A 94 -10.70 6.87 -27.14
N VAL A 95 -10.02 6.97 -25.99
CA VAL A 95 -9.09 8.08 -25.70
C VAL A 95 -7.87 8.05 -26.64
N VAL A 96 -7.30 6.88 -26.92
CA VAL A 96 -6.16 6.75 -27.83
C VAL A 96 -6.50 7.20 -29.25
N LYS A 97 -7.72 6.96 -29.73
CA LYS A 97 -8.19 7.41 -31.06
C LYS A 97 -8.20 8.94 -31.20
N LEU A 98 -8.26 9.69 -30.09
CA LEU A 98 -8.15 11.15 -30.11
C LEU A 98 -6.74 11.64 -30.47
N ASN A 99 -5.75 10.74 -30.50
CA ASN A 99 -4.36 11.00 -30.84
C ASN A 99 -3.68 12.07 -29.95
N ILE A 100 -4.09 12.14 -28.68
CA ILE A 100 -3.48 13.01 -27.66
C ILE A 100 -2.79 12.10 -26.64
N GLN A 101 -1.49 11.89 -26.83
CA GLN A 101 -0.72 10.88 -26.09
C GLN A 101 -0.82 11.04 -24.56
N HIS A 102 -0.87 12.28 -24.06
CA HIS A 102 -0.95 12.55 -22.62
C HIS A 102 -2.32 12.21 -21.99
N LEU A 103 -3.41 12.17 -22.78
CA LEU A 103 -4.75 11.83 -22.27
C LEU A 103 -4.88 10.33 -21.98
N ALA A 104 -4.19 9.47 -22.73
CA ALA A 104 -4.22 8.03 -22.51
C ALA A 104 -3.58 7.66 -21.15
N ASP A 105 -2.41 8.22 -20.86
CA ASP A 105 -1.75 8.05 -19.55
C ASP A 105 -2.61 8.64 -18.42
N TYR A 106 -3.19 9.81 -18.64
CA TYR A 106 -4.09 10.46 -17.68
C TYR A 106 -5.33 9.62 -17.40
N CYS A 107 -5.89 8.95 -18.42
CA CYS A 107 -7.02 8.05 -18.27
C CYS A 107 -6.69 6.89 -17.33
N VAL A 108 -5.59 6.18 -17.58
CA VAL A 108 -5.16 5.05 -16.73
C VAL A 108 -4.85 5.54 -15.32
N PHE A 109 -4.09 6.63 -15.20
CA PHE A 109 -3.75 7.26 -13.92
C PHE A 109 -5.01 7.60 -13.10
N SER A 110 -5.97 8.28 -13.72
CA SER A 110 -7.17 8.78 -13.05
C SER A 110 -8.13 7.65 -12.64
N VAL A 111 -8.20 6.58 -13.43
CA VAL A 111 -8.96 5.39 -13.05
C VAL A 111 -8.28 4.68 -11.88
N LEU A 112 -6.97 4.47 -11.91
CA LEU A 112 -6.24 3.89 -10.76
C LEU A 112 -6.45 4.74 -9.49
N ASP A 113 -6.26 6.06 -9.58
CA ASP A 113 -6.46 6.99 -8.47
C ASP A 113 -7.89 6.90 -7.90
N GLY A 114 -8.90 6.90 -8.79
CA GLY A 114 -10.30 6.80 -8.40
C GLY A 114 -10.70 5.45 -7.79
N ILE A 115 -10.14 4.34 -8.27
CA ILE A 115 -10.40 3.00 -7.72
C ILE A 115 -9.74 2.81 -6.37
N LEU A 116 -8.54 3.36 -6.15
CA LEU A 116 -7.91 3.30 -4.84
C LEU A 116 -8.69 4.10 -3.78
N ASN A 117 -9.38 5.17 -4.16
CA ASN A 117 -10.25 5.94 -3.23
C ASN A 117 -11.44 5.13 -2.69
N ILE A 118 -11.77 3.97 -3.27
CA ILE A 118 -12.80 3.08 -2.71
C ILE A 118 -12.39 2.64 -1.29
N LEU A 119 -11.09 2.51 -1.03
CA LEU A 119 -10.54 2.19 0.29
C LEU A 119 -10.42 3.41 1.21
N ASP A 120 -10.91 4.59 0.83
CA ASP A 120 -11.06 5.71 1.77
C ASP A 120 -12.46 5.71 2.42
N ASP A 121 -13.41 4.90 1.92
CA ASP A 121 -14.70 4.65 2.58
C ASP A 121 -14.55 3.49 3.59
N ALA A 122 -14.83 3.80 4.86
CA ALA A 122 -14.74 2.89 5.99
C ALA A 122 -15.50 1.57 5.80
N LYS A 123 -16.55 1.55 4.96
CA LYS A 123 -17.32 0.33 4.65
C LYS A 123 -16.50 -0.73 3.91
N HIS A 124 -15.45 -0.32 3.20
CA HIS A 124 -14.66 -1.22 2.36
C HIS A 124 -13.36 -1.68 3.01
N HIS A 125 -12.92 -1.03 4.09
CA HIS A 125 -11.67 -1.35 4.79
C HIS A 125 -11.59 -2.82 5.25
N SER A 126 -12.71 -3.39 5.70
CA SER A 126 -12.79 -4.74 6.27
C SER A 126 -13.44 -5.79 5.35
N ASN A 127 -13.92 -5.40 4.16
CA ASN A 127 -14.59 -6.31 3.26
C ASN A 127 -13.58 -7.06 2.37
N GLY A 128 -13.20 -8.27 2.78
CA GLY A 128 -12.25 -9.12 2.05
C GLY A 128 -12.65 -9.38 0.59
N SER A 129 -13.96 -9.48 0.29
CA SER A 129 -14.43 -9.68 -1.09
C SER A 129 -14.12 -8.46 -1.98
N THR A 130 -14.32 -7.25 -1.45
CA THR A 130 -13.96 -6.02 -2.18
C THR A 130 -12.46 -5.95 -2.43
N VAL A 131 -11.62 -6.28 -1.43
CA VAL A 131 -10.16 -6.25 -1.56
C VAL A 131 -9.68 -7.20 -2.66
N TRP A 132 -10.16 -8.45 -2.69
CA TRP A 132 -9.77 -9.42 -3.72
C TRP A 132 -10.27 -9.05 -5.13
N GLY A 133 -11.49 -8.51 -5.25
CA GLY A 133 -12.00 -7.98 -6.52
C GLY A 133 -11.14 -6.84 -7.05
N LEU A 134 -10.82 -5.86 -6.19
CA LEU A 134 -9.92 -4.75 -6.52
C LEU A 134 -8.53 -5.23 -6.90
N ALA A 135 -7.95 -6.16 -6.14
CA ALA A 135 -6.64 -6.72 -6.43
C ALA A 135 -6.59 -7.39 -7.80
N SER A 136 -7.62 -8.16 -8.15
CA SER A 136 -7.73 -8.84 -9.43
C SER A 136 -7.88 -7.84 -10.59
N PHE A 137 -8.73 -6.82 -10.42
CA PHE A 137 -8.88 -5.76 -11.40
C PHE A 137 -7.57 -4.99 -11.62
N LEU A 138 -6.92 -4.54 -10.54
CA LEU A 138 -5.67 -3.79 -10.62
C LEU A 138 -4.54 -4.61 -11.25
N SER A 139 -4.49 -5.91 -10.96
CA SER A 139 -3.55 -6.84 -11.59
C SER A 139 -3.73 -6.90 -13.11
N LEU A 140 -4.99 -6.99 -13.59
CA LEU A 140 -5.27 -6.92 -15.03
C LEU A 140 -4.84 -5.59 -15.64
N VAL A 141 -5.09 -4.46 -14.95
CA VAL A 141 -4.68 -3.13 -15.42
C VAL A 141 -3.17 -3.05 -15.56
N MET A 142 -2.42 -3.46 -14.54
CA MET A 142 -0.95 -3.40 -14.57
C MET A 142 -0.33 -4.30 -15.63
N SER A 143 -0.94 -5.45 -15.90
CA SER A 143 -0.45 -6.39 -16.93
C SER A 143 -0.78 -5.97 -18.36
N ASN A 144 -1.70 -5.01 -18.56
CA ASN A 144 -2.20 -4.65 -19.91
C ASN A 144 -1.91 -3.20 -20.33
N PHE A 145 -1.66 -2.29 -19.39
CA PHE A 145 -1.40 -0.89 -19.71
C PHE A 145 0.05 -0.52 -19.36
N ASN A 146 0.78 -0.04 -20.36
CA ASN A 146 2.12 0.50 -20.18
C ASN A 146 2.08 1.61 -19.12
N ARG A 147 3.07 1.65 -18.22
CA ARG A 147 3.17 2.59 -17.08
C ARG A 147 2.14 2.39 -15.95
N ALA A 148 1.13 1.52 -16.09
CA ALA A 148 0.15 1.32 -15.02
C ALA A 148 0.76 0.79 -13.74
N PHE A 149 1.73 -0.14 -13.80
CA PHE A 149 2.46 -0.61 -12.62
C PHE A 149 3.16 0.53 -11.88
N PHE A 150 3.76 1.45 -12.64
CA PHE A 150 4.44 2.61 -12.09
C PHE A 150 3.47 3.59 -11.41
N PHE A 151 2.35 3.91 -12.08
CA PHE A 151 1.28 4.73 -11.50
C PHE A 151 0.70 4.09 -10.24
N TYR A 152 0.46 2.78 -10.27
CA TYR A 152 -0.04 2.02 -9.14
C TYR A 152 0.91 2.11 -7.94
N LYS A 153 2.19 1.76 -8.09
CA LYS A 153 3.19 1.83 -7.00
C LYS A 153 3.30 3.25 -6.44
N GLY A 154 3.30 4.27 -7.29
CA GLY A 154 3.36 5.67 -6.86
C GLY A 154 2.09 6.16 -6.17
N LEU A 155 0.90 5.78 -6.63
CA LEU A 155 -0.38 6.14 -6.01
C LEU A 155 -0.59 5.41 -4.68
N MET A 156 -0.30 4.11 -4.61
CA MET A 156 -0.38 3.32 -3.38
C MET A 156 0.51 3.90 -2.30
N SER A 157 1.79 4.14 -2.63
CA SER A 157 2.73 4.74 -1.70
C SER A 157 2.37 6.16 -1.33
N TYR A 158 1.77 6.95 -2.25
CA TYR A 158 1.26 8.29 -1.95
C TYR A 158 0.11 8.25 -0.92
N LYS A 159 -0.91 7.43 -1.19
CA LYS A 159 -2.15 7.33 -0.41
C LYS A 159 -1.95 6.62 0.93
N CYS A 160 -1.16 5.56 0.96
CA CYS A 160 -0.83 4.83 2.17
C CYS A 160 0.68 4.59 2.22
N MET A 161 1.40 5.42 2.99
CA MET A 161 2.85 5.37 2.99
C MET A 161 3.38 4.02 3.46
N TYR A 162 2.64 3.29 4.31
CA TYR A 162 2.98 1.98 4.87
C TYR A 162 2.89 0.82 3.89
N THR A 163 2.30 1.01 2.70
CA THR A 163 2.36 0.02 1.60
C THR A 163 3.77 -0.10 1.01
N VAL A 164 4.61 0.86 1.35
CA VAL A 164 6.07 0.79 1.28
C VAL A 164 6.48 0.87 2.74
N PRO A 165 7.43 0.09 3.25
CA PRO A 165 7.81 0.15 4.67
C PRO A 165 8.60 1.43 5.01
N LEU A 166 8.03 2.62 4.74
CA LEU A 166 8.57 3.93 5.02
C LEU A 166 8.13 4.34 6.41
N PHE A 167 9.04 4.27 7.37
CA PHE A 167 8.79 4.72 8.73
C PHE A 167 9.65 5.94 9.02
N ILE A 168 8.98 7.04 9.39
CA ILE A 168 9.65 8.30 9.70
C ILE A 168 10.35 8.16 11.04
N ASP A 169 11.57 8.68 11.13
CA ASP A 169 12.31 8.67 12.38
C ASP A 169 11.65 9.52 13.47
N ASN A 170 11.62 9.01 14.71
CA ASN A 170 10.95 9.66 15.84
C ASN A 170 11.58 11.02 16.17
N GLU A 171 12.89 11.17 16.00
CA GLU A 171 13.59 12.45 16.20
C GLU A 171 13.12 13.54 15.23
N VAL A 172 12.75 13.15 14.01
CA VAL A 172 12.22 14.08 13.00
C VAL A 172 10.79 14.49 13.37
N LEU A 173 9.98 13.53 13.85
CA LEU A 173 8.60 13.78 14.27
C LEU A 173 8.52 14.73 15.48
N GLN A 174 9.46 14.65 16.42
CA GLN A 174 9.49 15.52 17.61
C GLN A 174 9.75 16.99 17.29
N ASN A 175 10.44 17.28 16.19
CA ASN A 175 10.86 18.63 15.81
C ASN A 175 9.94 19.28 14.76
N MET A 176 8.85 18.60 14.37
CA MET A 176 7.96 19.02 13.29
C MET A 176 6.54 19.23 13.83
N SER A 177 5.89 20.31 13.42
CA SER A 177 4.47 20.50 13.75
C SER A 177 3.60 19.47 13.02
N LYS A 178 2.41 19.18 13.56
CA LYS A 178 1.47 18.26 12.89
C LYS A 178 1.06 18.75 11.50
N GLU A 179 0.91 20.06 11.33
CA GLU A 179 0.57 20.65 10.03
C GLU A 179 1.70 20.46 9.02
N GLU A 180 2.95 20.71 9.41
CA GLU A 180 4.11 20.44 8.56
C GLU A 180 4.23 18.95 8.21
N LEU A 181 3.98 18.07 9.18
CA LEU A 181 3.96 16.63 8.94
C LEU A 181 2.86 16.26 7.94
N HIS A 182 1.65 16.78 8.12
CA HIS A 182 0.50 16.51 7.25
C HIS A 182 0.64 17.12 5.84
N ASN A 183 1.53 18.09 5.67
CA ASN A 183 1.94 18.61 4.36
C ASN A 183 2.95 17.70 3.65
N LEU A 184 3.70 16.86 4.39
CA LEU A 184 4.67 15.91 3.83
C LEU A 184 4.07 14.52 3.63
N ILE A 185 3.26 14.07 4.58
CA ILE A 185 2.50 12.82 4.55
C ILE A 185 1.03 13.15 4.68
N LEU A 186 0.14 12.43 3.98
CA LEU A 186 -1.30 12.67 4.16
C LEU A 186 -1.69 12.43 5.62
N LYS A 187 -2.63 13.22 6.16
CA LYS A 187 -3.16 13.06 7.53
C LYS A 187 -3.68 11.64 7.77
N GLU A 188 -4.17 10.99 6.73
CA GLU A 188 -4.65 9.61 6.70
C GLU A 188 -3.53 8.56 6.89
N ASN A 189 -2.26 8.99 6.93
CA ASN A 189 -1.09 8.18 7.28
C ASN A 189 -0.60 8.43 8.71
N ASP A 190 -1.20 9.35 9.45
CA ASP A 190 -0.80 9.63 10.84
C ASP A 190 -1.14 8.42 11.72
N GLU A 191 -0.12 7.70 12.18
CA GLU A 191 -0.31 6.53 13.04
C GLU A 191 -0.90 6.89 14.40
N PHE A 192 -0.80 8.14 14.86
CA PHE A 192 -1.37 8.57 16.14
C PHE A 192 -2.89 8.81 16.09
N LEU A 193 -3.52 8.64 14.91
CA LEU A 193 -4.96 8.76 14.73
C LEU A 193 -5.61 7.36 14.62
N PRO A 194 -6.41 6.91 15.60
CA PRO A 194 -7.03 5.58 15.58
C PRO A 194 -7.87 5.31 14.33
N ALA A 195 -8.56 6.34 13.83
CA ALA A 195 -9.40 6.25 12.65
C ALA A 195 -8.63 5.83 11.37
N ASN A 196 -7.31 5.99 11.36
CA ASN A 196 -6.47 5.63 10.22
C ASN A 196 -6.12 4.13 10.18
N PHE A 197 -6.23 3.39 11.28
CA PHE A 197 -5.76 1.99 11.34
C PHE A 197 -6.49 1.09 10.34
N SER A 198 -7.82 1.16 10.31
CA SER A 198 -8.62 0.38 9.37
C SER A 198 -8.33 0.74 7.91
N ARG A 199 -8.02 2.02 7.65
CA ARG A 199 -7.62 2.47 6.32
C ARG A 199 -6.26 1.88 5.94
N ILE A 200 -5.26 2.01 6.81
CA ILE A 200 -3.93 1.44 6.64
C ILE A 200 -4.03 -0.07 6.38
N GLU A 201 -4.82 -0.79 7.18
CA GLU A 201 -5.12 -2.21 7.01
C GLU A 201 -5.64 -2.51 5.60
N GLY A 202 -6.68 -1.79 5.15
CA GLY A 202 -7.29 -1.99 3.83
C GLY A 202 -6.30 -1.78 2.69
N TYR A 203 -5.47 -0.72 2.75
CA TYR A 203 -4.45 -0.45 1.75
C TYR A 203 -3.33 -1.51 1.75
N VAL A 204 -2.86 -1.95 2.92
CA VAL A 204 -1.84 -3.00 3.02
C VAL A 204 -2.38 -4.33 2.50
N LYS A 205 -3.62 -4.70 2.88
CA LYS A 205 -4.30 -5.90 2.37
C LYS A 205 -4.38 -5.86 0.85
N LEU A 206 -4.87 -4.76 0.26
CA LEU A 206 -4.94 -4.61 -1.18
C LEU A 206 -3.56 -4.71 -1.84
N HIS A 207 -2.54 -4.06 -1.27
CA HIS A 207 -1.20 -4.07 -1.82
C HIS A 207 -0.61 -5.47 -1.93
N VAL A 208 -0.68 -6.23 -0.84
CA VAL A 208 -0.16 -7.59 -0.79
C VAL A 208 -1.03 -8.53 -1.63
N SER A 209 -2.36 -8.39 -1.61
CA SER A 209 -3.27 -9.18 -2.46
C SER A 209 -2.97 -9.00 -3.94
N VAL A 210 -2.60 -7.80 -4.39
CA VAL A 210 -2.20 -7.55 -5.78
C VAL A 210 -0.99 -8.40 -6.17
N PHE A 211 0.06 -8.47 -5.34
CA PHE A 211 1.22 -9.31 -5.65
C PHE A 211 0.90 -10.80 -5.59
N VAL A 212 0.01 -11.22 -4.68
CA VAL A 212 -0.48 -12.60 -4.65
C VAL A 212 -1.20 -12.95 -5.96
N VAL A 213 -2.09 -12.08 -6.46
CA VAL A 213 -2.80 -12.33 -7.73
C VAL A 213 -1.84 -12.32 -8.93
N LEU A 214 -0.85 -11.43 -8.93
CA LEU A 214 0.21 -11.41 -9.94
C LEU A 214 1.19 -12.60 -9.82
N ASN A 215 1.08 -13.41 -8.76
CA ASN A 215 2.02 -14.46 -8.41
C ASN A 215 3.47 -13.93 -8.28
N ASP A 216 3.63 -12.68 -7.81
CA ASP A 216 4.92 -12.07 -7.57
C ASP A 216 5.41 -12.45 -6.17
N THR A 217 5.95 -13.66 -6.07
CA THR A 217 6.50 -14.22 -4.85
C THR A 217 7.55 -13.27 -4.23
N ARG A 218 8.47 -12.75 -5.05
CA ARG A 218 9.55 -11.88 -4.58
C ARG A 218 9.04 -10.63 -3.89
N GLU A 219 8.10 -9.91 -4.49
CA GLU A 219 7.53 -8.70 -3.87
C GLU A 219 6.77 -9.02 -2.57
N VAL A 220 6.06 -10.15 -2.50
CA VAL A 220 5.38 -10.57 -1.26
C VAL A 220 6.39 -10.81 -0.14
N TRP A 221 7.43 -11.61 -0.40
CA TRP A 221 8.42 -11.95 0.62
C TRP A 221 9.27 -10.76 1.04
N ALA A 222 9.72 -9.95 0.07
CA ALA A 222 10.48 -8.74 0.33
C ALA A 222 9.69 -7.77 1.24
N TYR A 223 8.40 -7.56 0.95
CA TYR A 223 7.55 -6.70 1.77
C TYR A 223 7.40 -7.23 3.20
N ILE A 224 7.16 -8.54 3.38
CA ILE A 224 7.09 -9.18 4.71
C ILE A 224 8.39 -8.96 5.49
N ALA A 225 9.52 -9.26 4.85
CA ALA A 225 10.85 -9.17 5.46
C ALA A 225 11.16 -7.73 5.89
N GLU A 226 10.91 -6.76 5.01
CA GLU A 226 11.17 -5.36 5.29
C GLU A 226 10.31 -4.83 6.45
N ILE A 227 9.02 -5.17 6.49
CA ILE A 227 8.12 -4.78 7.58
C ILE A 227 8.59 -5.34 8.91
N VAL A 228 8.92 -6.62 8.97
CA VAL A 228 9.29 -7.30 10.22
C VAL A 228 10.64 -6.81 10.74
N ASN A 229 11.62 -6.64 9.85
CA ASN A 229 12.93 -6.08 10.21
C ASN A 229 12.79 -4.62 10.69
N SER A 230 11.88 -3.84 10.09
CA SER A 230 11.58 -2.49 10.54
C SER A 230 10.86 -2.48 11.89
N ALA A 231 9.91 -3.39 12.10
CA ALA A 231 9.17 -3.55 13.36
C ALA A 231 10.12 -3.83 14.53
N ASN A 232 11.12 -4.70 14.34
CA ASN A 232 12.11 -5.02 15.36
C ASN A 232 12.94 -3.79 15.80
N ARG A 233 13.24 -2.89 14.86
CA ARG A 233 14.02 -1.66 15.10
C ARG A 233 13.19 -0.55 15.74
N LYS A 234 12.06 -0.19 15.13
CA LYS A 234 11.26 0.99 15.52
C LYS A 234 10.24 0.72 16.61
N ARG A 235 9.68 -0.49 16.63
CA ARG A 235 8.75 -0.96 17.67
C ARG A 235 7.54 -0.06 17.91
N THR A 236 7.03 0.60 16.86
CA THR A 236 5.81 1.41 16.95
C THR A 236 4.55 0.53 16.92
N TYR A 237 3.43 1.07 17.37
CA TYR A 237 2.20 0.29 17.47
C TYR A 237 1.50 0.05 16.11
N VAL A 238 1.84 0.80 15.06
CA VAL A 238 1.24 0.61 13.71
C VAL A 238 1.57 -0.79 13.15
N TYR A 239 2.70 -1.38 13.56
CA TYR A 239 3.13 -2.69 13.07
C TYR A 239 2.16 -3.81 13.40
N PHE A 240 1.38 -3.72 14.50
CA PHE A 240 0.37 -4.75 14.79
C PHE A 240 -0.71 -4.79 13.71
N CYS A 241 -1.17 -3.62 13.26
CA CYS A 241 -2.13 -3.53 12.16
C CYS A 241 -1.52 -4.05 10.84
N ILE A 242 -0.29 -3.63 10.52
CA ILE A 242 0.36 -4.00 9.25
C ILE A 242 0.66 -5.51 9.21
N ILE A 243 1.20 -6.09 10.29
CA ILE A 243 1.48 -7.53 10.40
C ILE A 243 0.20 -8.34 10.24
N TYR A 244 -0.88 -7.94 10.93
CA TYR A 244 -2.18 -8.59 10.76
C TYR A 244 -2.67 -8.52 9.31
N ALA A 245 -2.62 -7.34 8.69
CA ALA A 245 -3.05 -7.12 7.31
C ALA A 245 -2.30 -8.04 6.34
N ILE A 246 -0.98 -8.16 6.49
CA ILE A 246 -0.12 -9.06 5.70
C ILE A 246 -0.54 -10.51 5.87
N LEU A 247 -0.62 -11.00 7.11
CA LEU A 247 -0.96 -12.40 7.39
C LEU A 247 -2.36 -12.75 6.88
N ALA A 248 -3.32 -11.83 7.02
CA ALA A 248 -4.70 -12.05 6.60
C ALA A 248 -4.87 -12.34 5.11
N VAL A 249 -4.01 -11.80 4.25
CA VAL A 249 -4.11 -12.01 2.80
C VAL A 249 -3.06 -12.96 2.24
N SER A 250 -1.91 -13.09 2.88
CA SER A 250 -0.77 -13.84 2.33
C SER A 250 -0.53 -15.19 3.01
N ASN A 251 -1.10 -15.47 4.19
CA ASN A 251 -0.76 -16.67 4.97
C ASN A 251 -0.89 -17.99 4.19
N TYR A 252 -2.01 -18.20 3.49
CA TYR A 252 -2.21 -19.41 2.68
C TYR A 252 -1.22 -19.47 1.51
N TYR A 253 -1.07 -18.37 0.78
CA TYR A 253 -0.16 -18.26 -0.36
C TYR A 253 1.30 -18.51 0.05
N CYS A 254 1.75 -17.89 1.14
CA CYS A 254 3.11 -18.01 1.65
C CYS A 254 3.41 -19.42 2.17
N LYS A 255 2.45 -20.10 2.81
CA LYS A 255 2.60 -21.51 3.20
C LYS A 255 2.86 -22.41 1.99
N LEU A 256 2.10 -22.23 0.91
CA LEU A 256 2.29 -23.00 -0.32
C LEU A 256 3.60 -22.66 -1.03
N THR A 257 3.96 -21.37 -1.06
CA THR A 257 5.09 -20.87 -1.86
C THR A 257 6.43 -21.11 -1.18
N TYR A 258 6.52 -20.85 0.12
CA TYR A 258 7.79 -20.85 0.88
C TYR A 258 7.92 -22.00 1.87
N GLY A 259 6.85 -22.77 2.11
CA GLY A 259 6.86 -23.93 3.00
C GLY A 259 7.49 -23.63 4.36
N ASN A 260 8.51 -24.40 4.72
CA ASN A 260 9.21 -24.33 6.00
C ASN A 260 9.79 -22.94 6.32
N TYR A 261 10.19 -22.16 5.31
CA TYR A 261 10.71 -20.80 5.55
C TYR A 261 9.65 -19.87 6.12
N PHE A 262 8.40 -20.00 5.65
CA PHE A 262 7.29 -19.22 6.20
C PHE A 262 6.87 -19.74 7.59
N GLU A 263 6.98 -21.04 7.85
CA GLU A 263 6.77 -21.59 9.20
C GLU A 263 7.80 -21.06 10.20
N HIS A 264 9.08 -21.04 9.84
CA HIS A 264 10.15 -20.43 10.64
C HIS A 264 9.88 -18.93 10.90
N PHE A 265 9.39 -18.22 9.89
CA PHE A 265 8.95 -16.84 10.05
C PHE A 265 7.84 -16.70 11.11
N LEU A 266 6.79 -17.53 11.06
CA LEU A 266 5.71 -17.48 12.05
C LEU A 266 6.21 -17.78 13.47
N ILE A 267 7.19 -18.68 13.62
CA ILE A 267 7.84 -18.95 14.91
C ILE A 267 8.62 -17.74 15.40
N LEU A 268 9.42 -17.10 14.53
CA LEU A 268 10.15 -15.87 14.86
C LEU A 268 9.20 -14.75 15.29
N LEU A 269 8.09 -14.60 14.56
CA LEU A 269 7.06 -13.64 14.90
C LEU A 269 6.48 -13.91 16.29
N LYS A 270 6.13 -15.17 16.58
CA LYS A 270 5.56 -15.59 17.89
C LYS A 270 6.53 -15.44 19.05
N VAL A 271 7.74 -15.94 18.91
CA VAL A 271 8.65 -16.14 20.05
C VAL A 271 9.57 -14.95 20.27
N LYS A 272 9.86 -14.16 19.23
CA LYS A 272 10.76 -13.00 19.32
C LYS A 272 10.04 -11.68 19.11
N LEU A 273 9.52 -11.43 17.91
CA LEU A 273 9.05 -10.09 17.54
C LEU A 273 7.83 -9.64 18.35
N MET A 274 6.77 -10.45 18.43
CA MET A 274 5.55 -10.08 19.15
C MET A 274 5.83 -9.78 20.64
N PRO A 275 6.59 -10.62 21.38
CA PRO A 275 7.01 -10.28 22.75
C PRO A 275 7.78 -8.96 22.86
N ILE A 276 8.70 -8.67 21.93
CA ILE A 276 9.45 -7.40 21.92
C ILE A 276 8.50 -6.21 21.75
N LEU A 277 7.58 -6.28 20.78
CA LEU A 277 6.62 -5.21 20.51
C LEU A 277 5.66 -5.01 21.70
N ILE A 278 5.15 -6.09 22.29
CA ILE A 278 4.24 -6.04 23.46
C ILE A 278 4.98 -5.47 24.69
N HIS A 279 6.25 -5.81 24.89
CA HIS A 279 7.04 -5.23 25.96
C HIS A 279 7.24 -3.72 25.75
N GLU A 280 7.50 -3.29 24.50
CA GLU A 280 7.60 -1.87 24.18
C GLU A 280 6.29 -1.12 24.47
N LEU A 281 5.13 -1.70 24.15
CA LEU A 281 3.82 -1.12 24.52
C LEU A 281 3.66 -0.93 26.02
N LYS A 282 4.17 -1.86 26.85
CA LYS A 282 4.10 -1.72 28.32
C LYS A 282 4.99 -0.58 28.81
N LYS A 283 6.13 -0.38 28.17
CA LYS A 283 7.08 0.68 28.50
C LYS A 283 6.59 2.06 28.04
N ASN A 284 6.04 2.11 26.83
CA ASN A 284 5.55 3.29 26.14
C ASN A 284 4.09 3.06 25.73
N PRO A 285 3.14 3.19 26.67
CA PRO A 285 1.74 2.86 26.39
C PRO A 285 1.17 3.77 25.30
N PRO A 286 0.35 3.21 24.40
CA PRO A 286 -0.34 4.01 23.39
C PRO A 286 -1.32 4.97 24.08
N PRO A 287 -1.70 6.08 23.42
CA PRO A 287 -2.79 6.91 23.90
C PRO A 287 -4.08 6.08 24.11
N PRO A 288 -4.92 6.39 25.11
CA PRO A 288 -6.13 5.62 25.41
C PRO A 288 -7.09 5.46 24.22
N SER A 289 -7.06 6.41 23.28
CA SER A 289 -7.86 6.37 22.05
C SER A 289 -7.42 5.28 21.06
N VAL A 290 -6.17 4.83 21.12
CA VAL A 290 -5.56 3.86 20.20
C VAL A 290 -5.46 2.46 20.83
N GLU A 291 -5.36 2.38 22.15
CA GLU A 291 -5.12 1.14 22.92
C GLU A 291 -6.04 -0.02 22.51
N ARG A 292 -7.36 0.20 22.47
CA ARG A 292 -8.34 -0.82 22.07
C ARG A 292 -8.12 -1.37 20.65
N HIS A 293 -7.65 -0.55 19.72
CA HIS A 293 -7.36 -0.98 18.35
C HIS A 293 -6.12 -1.87 18.32
N ILE A 294 -5.09 -1.51 19.09
CA ILE A 294 -3.86 -2.30 19.19
C ILE A 294 -4.13 -3.66 19.83
N GLU A 295 -4.89 -3.69 20.93
CA GLU A 295 -5.32 -4.93 21.60
C GLU A 295 -6.09 -5.84 20.63
N TYR A 296 -7.00 -5.27 19.83
CA TYR A 296 -7.72 -6.01 18.80
C TYR A 296 -6.75 -6.70 17.82
N TYR A 297 -5.75 -5.99 17.29
CA TYR A 297 -4.78 -6.58 16.35
C TYR A 297 -3.88 -7.62 17.01
N ILE A 298 -3.44 -7.40 18.24
CA ILE A 298 -2.66 -8.38 19.02
C ILE A 298 -3.46 -9.67 19.18
N GLN A 299 -4.71 -9.56 19.62
CA GLN A 299 -5.59 -10.71 19.81
C GLN A 299 -5.81 -11.45 18.49
N LYS A 300 -6.09 -10.73 17.41
CA LYS A 300 -6.28 -11.30 16.07
C LYS A 300 -5.05 -12.06 15.58
N ILE A 301 -3.86 -11.47 15.68
CA ILE A 301 -2.61 -12.12 15.28
C ILE A 301 -2.41 -13.42 16.05
N ASN A 302 -2.57 -13.37 17.37
CA ASN A 302 -2.35 -14.52 18.23
C ASN A 302 -3.33 -15.66 17.92
N VAL A 303 -4.64 -15.34 17.89
CA VAL A 303 -5.72 -16.33 17.73
C VAL A 303 -5.81 -16.90 16.32
N GLU A 304 -5.51 -16.12 15.29
CA GLU A 304 -5.69 -16.56 13.90
C GLU A 304 -4.41 -17.15 13.29
N TYR A 305 -3.23 -16.70 13.71
CA TYR A 305 -1.97 -17.06 13.04
C TYR A 305 -0.90 -17.66 13.94
N LEU A 306 -0.87 -17.37 15.25
CA LEU A 306 0.22 -17.78 16.15
C LEU A 306 -0.18 -18.83 17.21
N ASN A 307 -1.27 -19.56 16.99
CA ASN A 307 -1.75 -20.61 17.90
C ASN A 307 -0.69 -21.67 18.23
N ASP A 308 -0.87 -22.37 19.35
CA ASP A 308 0.10 -23.30 19.95
C ASP A 308 0.41 -24.58 19.15
N ASN A 309 -0.19 -24.74 17.97
CA ASN A 309 0.03 -25.89 17.10
C ASN A 309 1.26 -25.75 16.18
N ILE A 310 1.99 -24.64 16.22
CA ILE A 310 3.21 -24.44 15.42
C ILE A 310 4.38 -25.17 16.09
N LYS A 311 4.76 -26.33 15.55
CA LYS A 311 5.91 -27.14 16.01
C LYS A 311 7.04 -27.06 14.99
N CYS A 312 8.11 -26.33 15.28
CA CYS A 312 9.38 -26.45 14.56
C CYS A 312 10.56 -25.92 15.41
N SER A 313 11.78 -26.31 15.07
CA SER A 313 13.01 -25.87 15.74
C SER A 313 13.22 -24.35 15.62
N MET A 314 13.61 -23.71 16.71
CA MET A 314 13.75 -22.25 16.82
C MET A 314 14.88 -21.71 15.93
N PRO A 315 14.61 -20.75 15.03
CA PRO A 315 15.67 -20.03 14.32
C PRO A 315 16.44 -19.09 15.26
N GLU A 316 17.77 -19.13 15.20
CA GLU A 316 18.66 -18.35 16.10
C GLU A 316 18.59 -16.83 15.87
N ASP A 317 18.20 -16.34 14.68
CA ASP A 317 18.17 -14.91 14.33
C ASP A 317 16.83 -14.40 13.74
N ILE A 318 16.51 -13.12 13.99
CA ILE A 318 15.30 -12.43 13.48
C ILE A 318 15.45 -11.98 12.02
N LEU A 319 16.65 -12.08 11.43
CA LEU A 319 16.90 -11.58 10.09
C LEU A 319 16.16 -12.44 9.04
N ILE A 320 15.00 -11.96 8.60
CA ILE A 320 14.38 -12.48 7.38
C ILE A 320 15.16 -11.87 6.22
N ILE A 321 15.90 -12.72 5.51
CA ILE A 321 16.70 -12.29 4.36
C ILE A 321 15.72 -11.85 3.26
N PRO A 322 15.78 -10.59 2.79
CA PRO A 322 14.87 -10.05 1.78
C PRO A 322 15.13 -10.56 0.36
N ASP A 323 16.07 -11.50 0.17
CA ASP A 323 16.75 -11.72 -1.11
C ASP A 323 16.22 -12.93 -1.90
N GLU A 324 16.39 -12.82 -3.23
CA GLU A 324 15.98 -13.73 -4.30
C GLU A 324 16.51 -15.18 -4.16
N LYS A 325 17.44 -15.42 -3.23
CA LYS A 325 18.13 -16.70 -3.03
C LYS A 325 17.29 -17.80 -2.38
N LEU A 326 16.18 -17.47 -1.70
CA LEU A 326 15.31 -18.49 -1.11
C LEU A 326 14.56 -19.33 -2.17
N LEU A 327 14.32 -18.76 -3.36
CA LEU A 327 13.69 -19.46 -4.48
C LEU A 327 14.67 -20.33 -5.28
N TYR A 328 15.98 -20.05 -5.20
CA TYR A 328 17.04 -20.84 -5.84
C TYR A 328 17.61 -21.94 -4.94
N LEU A 329 17.08 -22.08 -3.72
CA LEU A 329 17.43 -23.13 -2.76
C LEU A 329 16.36 -24.24 -2.69
N GLN A 330 15.38 -24.24 -3.60
CA GLN A 330 14.45 -25.36 -3.81
C GLN A 330 15.08 -26.49 -4.62
#